data_AF-A0A929B0R4-F1
#
_entry.id   AF-A0A929B0R4-F1
#
_cell.length_a   1.000
_cell.length_b   1.000
_cell.length_c   1.000
_cell.angle_alpha   90.00
_cell.angle_beta   90.00
_cell.angle_gamma   90.00
#
_symmetry.space_group_name_H-M   'P 1'
#
loop_
_entity.id
_entity.type
_entity.pdbx_description
1 polymer ?
#
loop_
_entity_poly.entity_id
_entity_poly.type
_entity_poly.pdbx_seq_one_letter_code
_entity_poly.pdbx_strand_id
1 'polypeptide(L)' 'MVQRVSVCDRYFGEPRQQGTSHRIYKTPWNGDPRVNIQNKKGKAKPYQVRQVLAAINKLEGMDDG' A
#
# COMPACT_ATOMS: atom_id res chain seq x y z
N MET A 1 -14.46 -10.28 1.36
CA MET A 1 -13.67 -9.08 1.73
C MET A 1 -12.17 -9.38 1.55
N VAL A 2 -11.67 -9.54 0.31
CA VAL A 2 -10.32 -10.12 0.05
C VAL A 2 -9.45 -9.33 -0.97
N GLN A 3 -9.99 -8.32 -1.67
CA GLN A 3 -9.34 -7.85 -2.91
C GLN A 3 -8.22 -6.79 -2.76
N ARG A 4 -8.10 -6.06 -1.65
CA ARG A 4 -7.16 -4.91 -1.55
C ARG A 4 -5.86 -5.18 -0.82
N VAL A 5 -5.84 -6.18 0.05
CA VAL A 5 -4.66 -6.54 0.83
C VAL A 5 -3.63 -7.22 -0.06
N SER A 6 -4.04 -8.14 -0.95
CA SER A 6 -3.11 -8.89 -1.79
C SER A 6 -2.34 -8.01 -2.79
N VAL A 7 -2.95 -6.91 -3.28
CA VAL A 7 -2.27 -5.99 -4.19
C VAL A 7 -1.09 -5.33 -3.49
N CYS A 8 -1.30 -4.79 -2.29
CA CYS A 8 -0.22 -4.13 -1.56
C CYS A 8 0.82 -5.12 -1.03
N ASP A 9 0.40 -6.33 -0.65
CA ASP A 9 1.34 -7.40 -0.29
C ASP A 9 2.21 -7.80 -1.51
N ARG A 10 1.65 -7.81 -2.73
CA ARG A 10 2.40 -8.14 -3.97
C ARG A 10 3.38 -7.05 -4.39
N TYR A 11 2.99 -5.78 -4.32
CA TYR A 11 3.82 -4.66 -4.77
C TYR A 11 4.81 -4.16 -3.71
N PHE A 12 4.45 -4.23 -2.42
CA PHE A 12 5.24 -3.65 -1.33
C PHE A 12 5.73 -4.68 -0.29
N GLY A 13 5.36 -5.96 -0.43
CA GLY A 13 5.77 -7.03 0.48
C GLY A 13 4.98 -7.04 1.80
N GLU A 14 5.56 -7.65 2.83
CA GLU A 14 4.85 -7.83 4.10
C GLU A 14 4.64 -6.50 4.86
N PRO A 15 3.43 -6.25 5.37
CA PRO A 15 3.17 -5.08 6.19
C PRO A 15 3.87 -5.20 7.55
N ARG A 16 4.35 -4.08 8.09
CA ARG A 16 5.06 -4.03 9.38
C ARG A 16 4.19 -4.41 10.59
N GLN A 17 2.87 -4.29 10.48
CA GLN A 17 1.92 -4.70 11.52
C GLN A 17 0.84 -5.58 10.90
N GLN A 18 0.71 -6.80 11.43
CA GLN A 18 -0.30 -7.79 11.00
C GLN A 18 -1.50 -7.87 11.96
N GLY A 19 -1.34 -7.43 13.22
CA GLY A 19 -2.34 -7.62 14.28
C GLY A 19 -3.46 -6.58 14.38
N THR A 20 -3.51 -5.58 13.50
CA THR A 20 -4.53 -4.50 13.57
C THR A 20 -5.23 -4.30 12.23
N SER A 21 -6.32 -3.53 12.26
CA SER A 21 -7.01 -3.06 11.04
C SER A 21 -6.14 -2.17 10.14
N HIS A 22 -4.95 -1.79 10.59
CA HIS A 22 -4.00 -0.93 9.90
C HIS A 22 -2.83 -1.74 9.39
N ARG A 23 -2.56 -1.65 8.10
CA ARG A 23 -1.39 -2.22 7.45
C ARG A 23 -0.51 -1.09 6.94
N ILE A 24 0.77 -1.14 7.28
CA ILE A 24 1.76 -0.16 6.88
C ILE A 24 2.82 -0.87 6.04
N TYR A 25 2.97 -0.44 4.80
CA TYR A 25 3.94 -0.98 3.86
C TYR A 25 5.13 -0.03 3.69
N LYS A 26 6.33 -0.59 3.54
CA LYS A 26 7.53 0.15 3.17
C LYS A 26 7.63 0.20 1.64
N THR A 27 8.13 1.32 1.14
CA THR A 27 8.39 1.52 -0.29
C THR A 27 9.91 1.49 -0.55
N PRO A 28 10.36 1.06 -1.74
CA PRO A 28 11.78 0.85 -2.03
C PRO A 28 12.56 2.13 -2.40
N TRP A 29 11.91 3.29 -2.49
CA TRP A 29 12.54 4.54 -2.95
C TRP A 29 12.90 5.50 -1.81
N ASN A 30 13.92 6.33 -2.04
CA ASN A 30 14.48 7.23 -1.05
C ASN A 30 13.50 8.38 -0.69
N GLY A 31 13.35 8.64 0.61
CA GLY A 31 12.33 9.55 1.19
C GLY A 31 11.29 8.80 2.04
N ASP A 32 10.25 9.49 2.51
CA ASP A 32 9.11 8.83 3.19
C ASP A 32 7.90 8.80 2.26
N PRO A 33 7.51 7.61 1.79
CA PRO A 33 6.08 7.36 1.72
C PRO A 33 5.76 5.93 2.11
N ARG A 34 5.48 5.75 3.39
CA ARG A 34 4.79 4.56 3.87
C ARG A 34 3.37 4.54 3.31
N VAL A 35 2.96 3.42 2.72
CA VAL A 35 1.57 3.23 2.31
C VAL A 35 0.79 2.70 3.52
N ASN A 36 -0.09 3.53 4.08
CA ASN A 36 -0.94 3.17 5.21
C ASN A 36 -2.37 2.85 4.73
N ILE A 37 -2.76 1.58 4.89
CA ILE A 37 -4.06 1.07 4.51
C ILE A 37 -4.80 0.70 5.78
N GLN A 38 -5.90 1.40 6.04
CA GLN A 38 -6.79 1.07 7.13
C GLN A 38 -8.03 0.40 6.58
N ASN A 39 -8.28 -0.84 6.99
CA ASN A 39 -9.55 -1.49 6.74
C ASN A 39 -10.58 -1.05 7.81
N LYS A 40 -11.53 -0.18 7.44
CA LYS A 40 -12.65 0.19 8.31
C LYS A 40 -13.93 -0.46 7.79
N LYS A 41 -14.44 -1.49 8.49
CA LYS A 41 -15.67 -2.23 8.14
C LYS A 41 -15.67 -2.78 6.69
N GLY A 42 -14.51 -3.22 6.19
CA GLY A 42 -14.38 -3.84 4.87
C GLY A 42 -14.12 -2.91 3.71
N LYS A 43 -14.05 -1.60 3.95
CA LYS A 43 -13.74 -0.61 2.93
C LYS A 43 -12.58 0.24 3.44
N ALA A 44 -11.57 0.41 2.62
CA ALA A 44 -10.55 1.42 2.87
C ALA A 44 -10.92 2.72 2.15
N LYS A 45 -10.55 3.84 2.73
CA LYS A 45 -11.05 5.16 2.31
C LYS A 45 -10.57 5.50 0.88
N PRO A 46 -11.35 6.25 0.09
CA PRO A 46 -10.99 6.58 -1.30
C PRO A 46 -9.61 7.23 -1.46
N TYR A 47 -9.22 8.12 -0.53
CA TYR A 47 -7.89 8.73 -0.57
C TYR A 47 -6.76 7.70 -0.38
N GLN A 48 -6.98 6.64 0.41
CA GLN A 48 -6.00 5.58 0.60
C GLN A 48 -5.86 4.74 -0.67
N VAL A 49 -6.95 4.54 -1.43
CA VAL A 49 -6.87 3.92 -2.76
C VAL A 49 -5.99 4.77 -3.67
N ARG A 50 -6.22 6.08 -3.71
CA ARG A 50 -5.43 7.01 -4.52
C ARG A 50 -3.95 7.00 -4.14
N GLN A 51 -3.63 6.96 -2.84
CA GLN A 51 -2.24 6.84 -2.37
C GLN A 51 -1.59 5.53 -2.82
N VAL A 52 -2.31 4.41 -2.75
CA VAL A 52 -1.81 3.11 -3.25
C VAL A 52 -1.54 3.18 -4.75
N LEU A 53 -2.48 3.72 -5.54
CA LEU A 53 -2.31 3.84 -6.99
C LEU A 53 -1.13 4.74 -7.36
N ALA A 54 -0.96 5.87 -6.68
CA ALA A 54 0.19 6.75 -6.89
C ALA A 54 1.52 6.08 -6.54
N ALA A 55 1.54 5.27 -5.47
CA ALA A 55 2.71 4.51 -5.07
C ALA A 55 3.06 3.39 -6.06
N ILE A 56 2.05 2.69 -6.61
CA ILE A 56 2.25 1.68 -7.66
C ILE A 56 2.77 2.33 -8.95
N ASN A 57 2.14 3.43 -9.39
CA ASN A 57 2.58 4.16 -10.58
C ASN A 57 4.03 4.65 -10.47
N LYS A 58 4.43 5.11 -9.27
CA LYS A 58 5.83 5.45 -9.00
C LYS A 58 6.76 4.24 -9.03
N LEU A 59 6.33 3.10 -8.48
CA LEU A 59 7.13 1.88 -8.50
C LEU A 59 7.37 1.39 -9.94
N GLU A 60 6.32 1.36 -10.75
CA GLU A 60 6.40 0.94 -12.16
C GLU A 60 7.21 1.94 -12.99
N GLY A 61 7.03 3.24 -12.81
CA GLY A 61 7.82 4.26 -13.51
C GLY A 61 9.27 4.41 -13.03
N MET A 62 9.68 3.69 -11.98
CA MET A 62 11.09 3.61 -11.55
C MET A 62 11.83 2.41 -12.18
N ASP A 63 11.13 1.48 -12.82
CA ASP A 63 11.73 0.32 -13.49
C ASP A 63 12.25 0.67 -14.91
N ASP A 64 11.82 1.79 -15.48
CA ASP A 64 12.17 2.29 -16.82
C ASP A 64 13.43 3.22 -16.85
N GLY A 65 14.29 3.18 -15.82
CA GLY A 65 15.43 4.10 -15.65
C GLY A 65 16.79 3.42 -15.63
#